data_AF-A0AAU2HZF8-F1
#
_entry.id   AF-A0AAU2HZF8-F1
#
_cell.length_a   1.000
_cell.length_b   1.000
_cell.length_c   1.000
_cell.angle_alpha   90.00
_cell.angle_beta   90.00
_cell.angle_gamma   90.00
#
_symmetry.space_group_name_H-M   'P 1'
#
loop_
_entity.id
_entity.type
_entity.pdbx_description
1 polymer ?
#
loop_
_entity_poly.entity_id
_entity_poly.type
_entity_poly.pdbx_seq_one_letter_code
_entity_poly.pdbx_strand_id
1 'polypeptide(L)'
;MAAGKSPKAAVRAGALGRRVTVTGFDLVSRPQPTIYLLWALGDDETRRVIEAAHERAIERVLEWIEDEAAVIRYGKDGIYKVRPPGGLVAARFRHYEARSGMPLLHDHLMLSVKGQRLDGKWGSIHSEVLFENTVAASALYNEIVAAEVCEELGLATEPRVVTAGRRPVMDIAGVPHELIRWTASRGEQIAACLADLEHEYVTAVDDDGELKYLPAVSERARVELMRMAAHKTRPPKQKARSLAQLRADWKQSAIDTSKVAVDIINSLLELARAAAARIRARVAAVVFVMNGGDRFHRRHLLAEARRHLALVLRGRRRDPGLDEQIVAAAISTYCLDISEPKSTRGLLSDYRLYTARWALSDSRPPGARA
;
A
#
# COMPACT_ATOMS: atom_id res chain seq x y z
N MET A 1 -8.52 30.80 -13.18
CA MET A 1 -8.11 30.81 -14.60
C MET A 1 -8.72 32.04 -15.26
N ALA A 2 -8.09 33.21 -15.09
CA ALA A 2 -8.60 34.48 -15.62
C ALA A 2 -7.47 35.16 -16.40
N ALA A 3 -7.55 35.04 -17.72
CA ALA A 3 -6.79 35.69 -18.80
C ALA A 3 -6.55 34.63 -19.88
N GLY A 4 -7.39 34.62 -20.92
CA GLY A 4 -7.42 33.62 -22.00
C GLY A 4 -6.13 33.53 -22.84
N LYS A 5 -5.06 33.00 -22.26
CA LYS A 5 -3.87 32.57 -22.97
C LYS A 5 -4.05 31.11 -23.40
N SER A 6 -3.69 30.79 -24.64
CA SER A 6 -3.74 29.42 -25.14
C SER A 6 -2.91 28.48 -24.24
N PRO A 7 -3.26 27.19 -24.13
CA PRO A 7 -2.52 26.23 -23.31
C PRO A 7 -1.02 26.21 -23.62
N LYS A 8 -0.65 26.43 -24.89
CA LYS A 8 0.75 26.53 -25.35
C LYS A 8 1.50 27.74 -24.77
N ALA A 9 0.81 28.87 -24.62
CA ALA A 9 1.38 30.08 -24.01
C ALA A 9 1.47 29.98 -22.48
N ALA A 10 0.55 29.28 -21.82
CA ALA A 10 0.60 29.01 -20.39
C ALA A 10 1.76 28.05 -20.00
N VAL A 11 2.10 27.10 -20.87
CA VAL A 11 3.25 26.19 -20.69
C VAL A 11 4.59 26.93 -20.85
N ARG A 12 4.72 27.84 -21.82
CA ARG A 12 5.96 28.64 -22.01
C ARG A 12 6.18 29.68 -20.90
N ALA A 13 5.11 30.19 -20.30
CA ALA A 13 5.19 31.19 -19.22
C ALA A 13 5.37 30.59 -17.81
N GLY A 14 5.54 29.27 -17.67
CA GLY A 14 5.76 28.61 -16.37
C GLY A 14 4.56 28.62 -15.42
N ALA A 15 3.37 29.00 -15.90
CA ALA A 15 2.14 29.13 -15.10
C ALA A 15 1.32 27.82 -14.99
N LEU A 16 1.76 26.76 -15.69
CA LEU A 16 1.31 25.38 -15.46
C LEU A 16 2.51 24.55 -15.01
N GLY A 17 2.67 24.44 -13.70
CA GLY A 17 3.66 23.57 -13.06
C GLY A 17 5.07 24.14 -13.10
N ARG A 18 5.49 24.74 -11.98
CA ARG A 18 6.91 24.93 -11.69
C ARG A 18 7.61 23.59 -11.96
N ARG A 19 8.66 23.55 -12.78
CA ARG A 19 9.52 22.36 -12.90
C ARG A 19 10.06 22.09 -11.49
N VAL A 20 9.44 21.15 -10.76
CA VAL A 20 9.89 20.75 -9.43
C VAL A 20 11.00 19.73 -9.65
N THR A 21 12.19 20.02 -9.13
CA THR A 21 13.26 19.04 -9.07
C THR A 21 12.84 17.96 -8.07
N VAL A 22 12.67 16.72 -8.53
CA VAL A 22 12.45 15.58 -7.63
C VAL A 22 13.78 15.27 -6.94
N THR A 23 13.79 15.34 -5.62
CA THR A 23 15.00 15.17 -4.78
C THR A 23 15.10 13.80 -4.14
N GLY A 24 13.99 13.09 -3.98
CA GLY A 24 13.89 11.76 -3.37
C GLY A 24 12.55 11.10 -3.66
N PHE A 25 12.47 9.81 -3.37
CA PHE A 25 11.21 9.08 -3.27
C PHE A 25 11.01 8.64 -1.83
N ASP A 26 9.82 8.83 -1.29
CA ASP A 26 9.47 8.35 0.05
C ASP A 26 8.63 7.08 -0.09
N LEU A 27 9.22 5.93 0.28
CA LEU A 27 8.49 4.67 0.37
C LEU A 27 8.11 4.42 1.83
N VAL A 28 6.81 4.47 2.11
CA VAL A 28 6.29 4.29 3.47
C VAL A 28 5.88 2.82 3.66
N SER A 29 6.64 2.11 4.50
CA SER A 29 6.35 0.72 4.86
C SER A 29 5.60 0.67 6.18
N ARG A 30 4.42 0.05 6.19
CA ARG A 30 3.52 -0.03 7.34
C ARG A 30 2.89 -1.42 7.40
N PRO A 31 3.07 -2.20 8.49
CA PRO A 31 2.42 -3.50 8.64
C PRO A 31 0.89 -3.39 8.65
N GLN A 32 0.19 -4.51 8.40
CA GLN A 32 -1.26 -4.53 8.49
C GLN A 32 -1.78 -4.11 9.89
N PRO A 33 -3.01 -3.55 9.97
CA PRO A 33 -3.57 -3.05 11.22
C PRO A 33 -3.40 -3.93 12.44
N THR A 34 -3.77 -5.19 12.31
CA THR A 34 -3.70 -6.16 13.40
C THR A 34 -2.26 -6.49 13.83
N ILE A 35 -1.28 -6.41 12.91
CA ILE A 35 0.14 -6.62 13.24
C ILE A 35 0.65 -5.45 14.09
N TYR A 36 0.46 -4.19 13.68
CA TYR A 36 0.95 -3.08 14.51
C TYR A 36 0.15 -2.93 15.81
N LEU A 37 -1.09 -3.43 15.89
CA LEU A 37 -1.85 -3.48 17.14
C LEU A 37 -1.23 -4.47 18.14
N LEU A 38 -0.83 -5.66 17.68
CA LEU A 38 -0.07 -6.62 18.50
C LEU A 38 1.28 -6.04 18.93
N TRP A 39 1.97 -5.31 18.05
CA TRP A 39 3.21 -4.61 18.39
C TRP A 39 3.01 -3.54 19.49
N ALA A 40 1.90 -2.79 19.42
CA ALA A 40 1.61 -1.72 20.36
C ALA A 40 1.15 -2.24 21.73
N LEU A 41 0.23 -3.21 21.75
CA LEU A 41 -0.50 -3.65 22.95
C LEU A 41 0.02 -4.96 23.55
N GLY A 42 0.78 -5.75 22.78
CA GLY A 42 1.43 -6.99 23.23
C GLY A 42 2.62 -6.71 24.15
N ASP A 43 3.29 -7.77 24.57
CA ASP A 43 4.49 -7.69 25.41
C ASP A 43 5.74 -7.23 24.63
N ASP A 44 6.87 -7.11 25.34
CA ASP A 44 8.12 -6.63 24.76
C ASP A 44 8.74 -7.61 23.76
N GLU A 45 8.50 -8.91 23.93
CA GLU A 45 8.97 -9.95 23.02
C GLU A 45 8.21 -9.89 21.69
N THR A 46 6.87 -9.87 21.75
CA THR A 46 5.98 -9.67 20.61
C THR A 46 6.36 -8.42 19.82
N ARG A 47 6.61 -7.31 20.53
CA ARG A 47 7.06 -6.05 19.91
C ARG A 47 8.35 -6.23 19.11
N ARG A 48 9.37 -6.86 19.70
CA ARG A 48 10.68 -7.06 19.05
C ARG A 48 10.60 -7.99 17.85
N VAL A 49 9.82 -9.07 17.96
CA VAL A 49 9.55 -9.98 16.85
C VAL A 49 8.91 -9.23 15.68
N ILE A 50 7.91 -8.40 15.93
CA ILE A 50 7.24 -7.63 14.87
C ILE A 50 8.16 -6.56 14.28
N GLU A 51 8.98 -5.89 15.10
CA GLU A 51 9.99 -4.94 14.60
C GLU A 51 11.01 -5.63 13.69
N ALA A 52 11.50 -6.81 14.07
CA ALA A 52 12.46 -7.57 13.26
C ALA A 52 11.83 -8.08 11.95
N ALA A 53 10.60 -8.60 12.00
CA ALA A 53 9.85 -9.03 10.82
C ALA A 53 9.59 -7.86 9.85
N HIS A 54 9.26 -6.68 10.38
CA HIS A 54 9.08 -5.46 9.61
C HIS A 54 10.38 -5.02 8.91
N GLU A 55 11.52 -5.11 9.59
CA GLU A 55 12.84 -4.80 9.00
C GLU A 55 13.21 -5.78 7.88
N ARG A 56 13.06 -7.09 8.11
CA ARG A 56 13.32 -8.10 7.07
C ARG A 56 12.40 -7.93 5.85
N ALA A 57 11.14 -7.56 6.07
CA ALA A 57 10.20 -7.28 4.99
C ALA A 57 10.62 -6.05 4.17
N ILE A 58 11.11 -4.99 4.84
CA ILE A 58 11.66 -3.81 4.16
C ILE A 58 12.86 -4.18 3.31
N GLU A 59 13.84 -4.90 3.88
CA GLU A 59 15.06 -5.31 3.19
C GLU A 59 14.74 -6.11 1.93
N ARG A 60 13.88 -7.13 2.06
CA ARG A 60 13.47 -7.96 0.93
C ARG A 60 12.74 -7.21 -0.16
N VAL A 61 11.94 -6.21 0.20
CA VAL A 61 11.24 -5.36 -0.78
C VAL A 61 12.22 -4.43 -1.48
N LEU A 62 13.24 -3.90 -0.78
CA LEU A 62 14.29 -3.10 -1.40
C LEU A 62 15.15 -3.94 -2.35
N GLU A 63 15.51 -5.17 -1.98
CA GLU A 63 16.17 -6.15 -2.86
C GLU A 63 15.34 -6.37 -4.14
N TRP A 64 14.05 -6.67 -3.98
CA TRP A 64 13.18 -6.86 -5.14
C TRP A 64 13.05 -5.60 -6.01
N ILE A 65 12.96 -4.41 -5.39
CA ILE A 65 12.94 -3.16 -6.15
C ILE A 65 14.24 -2.98 -6.93
N GLU A 66 15.39 -3.25 -6.32
CA GLU A 66 16.70 -3.16 -6.96
C GLU A 66 16.83 -4.08 -8.17
N ASP A 67 16.42 -5.35 -8.02
CA ASP A 67 16.56 -6.38 -9.03
C ASP A 67 15.57 -6.22 -10.19
N GLU A 68 14.31 -5.91 -9.88
CA GLU A 68 13.18 -6.05 -10.80
C GLU A 68 12.55 -4.71 -11.22
N ALA A 69 12.61 -3.66 -10.39
CA ALA A 69 11.85 -2.43 -10.65
C ALA A 69 12.73 -1.19 -10.92
N ALA A 70 13.93 -1.13 -10.35
CA ALA A 70 14.77 0.05 -10.39
C ALA A 70 15.44 0.20 -11.76
N VAL A 71 15.26 1.38 -12.37
CA VAL A 71 15.85 1.71 -13.66
C VAL A 71 16.49 3.08 -13.59
N ILE A 72 17.75 3.18 -13.97
CA ILE A 72 18.44 4.45 -14.20
C ILE A 72 18.18 4.89 -15.65
N ARG A 73 17.71 6.13 -15.84
CA ARG A 73 17.63 6.79 -17.15
C ARG A 73 18.81 7.73 -17.39
N TYR A 74 19.39 7.71 -18.58
CA TYR A 74 20.51 8.59 -18.95
C TYR A 74 20.59 8.90 -20.45
N GLY A 75 21.48 9.83 -20.81
CA GLY A 75 21.60 10.39 -22.16
C GLY A 75 20.56 11.49 -22.44
N LYS A 76 20.58 12.04 -23.65
CA LYS A 76 19.60 13.06 -24.10
C LYS A 76 18.20 12.50 -23.90
N ASP A 77 17.35 13.26 -23.20
CA ASP A 77 15.97 12.89 -22.84
C ASP A 77 15.83 11.56 -22.04
N GLY A 78 16.93 10.98 -21.54
CA GLY A 78 16.90 9.73 -20.78
C GLY A 78 16.55 8.49 -21.60
N ILE A 79 16.92 8.50 -22.89
CA ILE A 79 16.61 7.40 -23.83
C ILE A 79 17.26 6.06 -23.43
N TYR A 80 18.41 6.10 -22.76
CA TYR A 80 19.09 4.89 -22.32
C TYR A 80 18.63 4.51 -20.91
N LYS A 81 18.50 3.21 -20.70
CA LYS A 81 17.97 2.62 -19.48
C LYS A 81 18.81 1.44 -19.05
N VAL A 82 19.21 1.41 -17.80
CA VAL A 82 19.98 0.31 -17.19
C VAL A 82 19.51 0.09 -15.77
N ARG A 83 19.67 -1.13 -15.24
CA ARG A 83 19.53 -1.37 -13.80
C ARG A 83 20.66 -0.66 -13.02
N PRO A 84 20.47 -0.35 -11.73
CA PRO A 84 21.54 0.17 -10.86
C PRO A 84 22.41 -1.00 -10.32
N PRO A 85 23.56 -1.35 -10.93
CA PRO A 85 24.38 -2.48 -10.49
C PRO A 85 25.01 -2.31 -9.10
N GLY A 86 25.19 -1.07 -8.64
CA GLY A 86 25.67 -0.76 -7.29
C GLY A 86 24.53 -0.59 -6.28
N GLY A 87 23.31 -0.94 -6.70
CA GLY A 87 22.10 -0.88 -5.90
C GLY A 87 21.52 0.50 -5.64
N LEU A 88 20.70 0.55 -4.60
CA LEU A 88 19.92 1.72 -4.21
C LEU A 88 20.45 2.34 -2.91
N VAL A 89 20.39 3.67 -2.83
CA VAL A 89 20.74 4.41 -1.60
C VAL A 89 19.45 4.94 -0.96
N ALA A 90 19.14 4.49 0.25
CA ALA A 90 17.99 4.95 1.01
C ALA A 90 18.35 5.29 2.47
N ALA A 91 17.69 6.32 3.03
CA ALA A 91 17.71 6.60 4.45
C ALA A 91 16.40 6.14 5.10
N ARG A 92 16.48 5.37 6.18
CA ARG A 92 15.32 4.81 6.89
C ARG A 92 15.02 5.61 8.15
N PHE A 93 13.78 6.04 8.30
CA PHE A 93 13.29 6.76 9.48
C PHE A 93 12.09 6.01 10.08
N ARG A 94 12.30 5.36 11.23
CA ARG A 94 11.24 4.67 11.95
C ARG A 94 10.41 5.63 12.78
N HIS A 95 9.09 5.52 12.64
CA HIS A 95 8.09 6.22 13.42
C HIS A 95 7.15 5.23 14.13
N TYR A 96 6.63 5.66 15.28
CA TYR A 96 5.83 4.82 16.17
C TYR A 96 4.37 5.26 16.30
N GLU A 97 4.08 6.52 15.98
CA GLU A 97 2.75 7.10 16.15
C GLU A 97 2.19 7.62 14.84
N ALA A 98 0.88 7.51 14.68
CA ALA A 98 0.14 8.29 13.72
C ALA A 98 0.13 9.75 14.18
N ARG A 99 -0.24 10.65 13.26
CA ARG A 99 -0.37 12.07 13.60
C ARG A 99 -1.37 12.33 14.74
N SER A 100 -2.35 11.45 14.94
CA SER A 100 -3.31 11.48 16.05
C SER A 100 -2.73 11.11 17.41
N GLY A 101 -1.50 10.59 17.48
CA GLY A 101 -0.94 9.98 18.69
C GLY A 101 -1.40 8.53 18.90
N MET A 102 -2.09 7.93 17.93
CA MET A 102 -2.45 6.50 17.96
C MET A 102 -1.26 5.64 17.50
N PRO A 103 -1.16 4.37 17.97
CA PRO A 103 -0.07 3.49 17.56
C PRO A 103 -0.04 3.29 16.05
N LEU A 104 1.15 3.44 15.49
CA LEU A 104 1.41 3.21 14.08
C LEU A 104 2.91 2.99 13.84
N LEU A 105 3.33 1.72 13.85
CA LEU A 105 4.66 1.34 13.37
C LEU A 105 4.73 1.58 11.86
N HIS A 106 5.65 2.46 11.44
CA HIS A 106 5.95 2.67 10.03
C HIS A 106 7.36 3.21 9.84
N ASP A 107 7.94 2.90 8.68
CA ASP A 107 9.24 3.43 8.29
C ASP A 107 9.09 4.24 7.00
N HIS A 108 9.64 5.45 7.01
CA HIS A 108 9.88 6.23 5.81
C HIS A 108 11.24 5.85 5.23
N LEU A 109 11.26 5.36 4.01
CA LEU A 109 12.48 5.05 3.26
C LEU A 109 12.68 6.13 2.21
N MET A 110 13.53 7.11 2.54
CA MET A 110 13.90 8.19 1.64
C MET A 110 14.95 7.69 0.65
N LEU A 111 14.47 7.23 -0.51
CA LEU A 111 15.26 6.71 -1.60
C LEU A 111 15.85 7.85 -2.44
N SER A 112 17.15 7.76 -2.70
CA SER A 112 17.87 8.67 -3.60
C SER A 112 17.31 8.61 -5.02
N VAL A 113 17.14 9.78 -5.64
CA VAL A 113 16.83 9.86 -7.08
C VAL A 113 18.04 9.50 -7.95
N LYS A 114 19.22 9.27 -7.37
CA LYS A 114 20.45 8.97 -8.10
C LYS A 114 20.87 7.52 -7.87
N GLY A 115 21.17 6.83 -8.96
CA GLY A 115 21.80 5.51 -8.96
C GLY A 115 23.08 5.54 -9.79
N GLN A 116 24.05 4.71 -9.41
CA GLN A 116 25.30 4.56 -10.15
C GLN A 116 25.16 3.50 -11.23
N ARG A 117 25.62 3.81 -12.44
CA ARG A 117 25.67 2.88 -13.58
C ARG A 117 26.96 2.06 -13.55
N LEU A 118 27.04 1.03 -14.40
CA LEU A 118 28.25 0.21 -14.58
C LEU A 118 29.49 1.01 -14.98
N ASP A 119 29.32 2.12 -15.71
CA ASP A 119 30.42 3.02 -16.11
C ASP A 119 30.88 3.96 -14.98
N GLY A 120 30.44 3.73 -13.74
CA GLY A 120 30.75 4.54 -12.57
C GLY A 120 30.04 5.90 -12.51
N LYS A 121 29.31 6.29 -13.57
CA LYS A 121 28.60 7.57 -13.63
C LYS A 121 27.22 7.48 -13.00
N TRP A 122 26.76 8.59 -12.44
CA TRP A 122 25.43 8.69 -11.82
C TRP A 122 24.36 9.09 -12.84
N GLY A 123 23.23 8.40 -12.81
CA GLY A 123 22.02 8.78 -13.54
C GLY A 123 20.84 8.95 -12.60
N SER A 124 19.72 9.41 -13.14
CA SER A 124 18.50 9.54 -12.34
C SER A 124 17.67 8.25 -12.40
N ILE A 125 17.14 7.80 -11.26
CA ILE A 125 16.18 6.71 -11.18
C ILE A 125 14.87 7.13 -11.85
N HIS A 126 14.26 6.20 -12.58
CA HIS A 126 13.06 6.41 -13.36
C HIS A 126 11.82 6.28 -12.47
N SER A 127 11.38 7.41 -11.92
CA SER A 127 10.25 7.52 -10.99
C SER A 127 8.97 6.81 -11.43
N GLU A 128 8.62 6.91 -12.71
CA GLU A 128 7.41 6.30 -13.26
C GLU A 128 7.43 4.76 -13.13
N VAL A 129 8.58 4.13 -13.36
CA VAL A 129 8.71 2.67 -13.23
C VAL A 129 8.54 2.24 -11.77
N LEU A 130 9.14 2.99 -10.84
CA LEU A 130 8.95 2.75 -9.42
C LEU A 130 7.48 2.89 -9.02
N PHE A 131 6.82 3.98 -9.47
CA PHE A 131 5.43 4.24 -9.15
C PHE A 131 4.50 3.14 -9.69
N GLU A 132 4.70 2.71 -10.93
CA GLU A 132 3.96 1.61 -11.56
C GLU A 132 4.07 0.28 -10.79
N ASN A 133 5.16 0.06 -10.06
CA ASN A 133 5.42 -1.16 -9.28
C ASN A 133 5.00 -1.09 -7.80
N THR A 134 4.47 0.06 -7.34
CA THR A 134 4.10 0.28 -5.93
C THR A 134 3.18 -0.81 -5.37
N VAL A 135 2.19 -1.26 -6.16
CA VAL A 135 1.22 -2.28 -5.72
C VAL A 135 1.88 -3.65 -5.57
N ALA A 136 2.80 -4.01 -6.47
CA ALA A 136 3.53 -5.28 -6.40
C ALA A 136 4.51 -5.30 -5.21
N ALA A 137 5.20 -4.17 -4.96
CA ALA A 137 6.04 -3.98 -3.79
C ALA A 137 5.23 -4.05 -2.48
N SER A 138 4.09 -3.37 -2.42
CA SER A 138 3.20 -3.41 -1.24
C SER A 138 2.64 -4.80 -0.97
N ALA A 139 2.27 -5.55 -2.01
CA ALA A 139 1.80 -6.93 -1.86
C ALA A 139 2.91 -7.83 -1.29
N LEU A 140 4.14 -7.70 -1.80
CA LEU A 140 5.30 -8.44 -1.30
C LEU A 140 5.61 -8.10 0.16
N TYR A 141 5.62 -6.82 0.50
CA TYR A 141 5.82 -6.35 1.87
C TYR A 141 4.80 -6.97 2.83
N ASN A 142 3.51 -6.84 2.51
CA ASN A 142 2.41 -7.34 3.35
C ASN A 142 2.44 -8.87 3.52
N GLU A 143 2.86 -9.58 2.47
CA GLU A 143 3.02 -11.02 2.48
C GLU A 143 4.17 -11.43 3.42
N ILE A 144 5.35 -10.84 3.25
CA ILE A 144 6.53 -11.20 4.03
C ILE A 144 6.34 -10.86 5.50
N VAL A 145 5.92 -9.63 5.83
CA VAL A 145 5.75 -9.23 7.23
C VAL A 145 4.72 -10.11 7.93
N ALA A 146 3.61 -10.45 7.26
CA ALA A 146 2.62 -11.35 7.83
C ALA A 146 3.16 -12.77 8.02
N ALA A 147 3.92 -13.30 7.05
CA ALA A 147 4.51 -14.64 7.16
C ALA A 147 5.54 -14.71 8.29
N GLU A 148 6.47 -13.77 8.33
CA GLU A 148 7.51 -13.69 9.37
C GLU A 148 6.88 -13.58 10.77
N VAL A 149 5.91 -12.67 10.96
CA VAL A 149 5.20 -12.53 12.24
C VAL A 149 4.42 -13.79 12.59
N CYS A 150 3.75 -14.42 11.63
CA CYS A 150 2.94 -15.60 11.89
C CYS A 150 3.78 -16.82 12.24
N GLU A 151 4.94 -17.03 11.60
CA GLU A 151 5.81 -18.15 11.93
C GLU A 151 6.52 -17.95 13.27
N GLU A 152 6.98 -16.74 13.59
CA GLU A 152 7.67 -16.50 14.87
C GLU A 152 6.72 -16.49 16.07
N LEU A 153 5.49 -15.98 15.92
CA LEU A 153 4.54 -15.86 17.04
C LEU A 153 3.50 -16.99 17.10
N GLY A 154 3.48 -17.90 16.13
CA GLY A 154 2.49 -18.98 16.05
C GLY A 154 1.09 -18.48 15.66
N LEU A 155 1.03 -17.49 14.77
CA LEU A 155 -0.21 -16.83 14.35
C LEU A 155 -0.68 -17.33 12.97
N ALA A 156 -1.84 -16.86 12.55
CA ALA A 156 -2.36 -17.06 11.21
C ALA A 156 -3.13 -15.82 10.77
N THR A 157 -3.24 -15.61 9.47
CA THR A 157 -4.03 -14.53 8.89
C THR A 157 -5.41 -14.99 8.45
N GLU A 158 -6.37 -14.09 8.47
CA GLU A 158 -7.72 -14.26 7.93
C GLU A 158 -8.11 -13.10 7.01
N PRO A 159 -9.03 -13.31 6.05
CA PRO A 159 -9.45 -12.27 5.14
C PRO A 159 -10.45 -11.32 5.83
N ARG A 160 -10.20 -10.02 5.74
CA ARG A 160 -11.10 -8.96 6.20
C ARG A 160 -11.55 -8.08 5.04
N VAL A 161 -12.85 -7.98 4.82
CA VAL A 161 -13.42 -7.06 3.83
C VAL A 161 -13.50 -5.66 4.44
N VAL A 162 -12.65 -4.74 3.96
CA VAL A 162 -12.62 -3.34 4.44
C VAL A 162 -13.69 -2.49 3.76
N THR A 163 -13.92 -2.72 2.48
CA THR A 163 -14.85 -1.97 1.65
C THR A 163 -15.69 -2.95 0.86
N ALA A 164 -17.01 -2.83 0.92
CA ALA A 164 -17.93 -3.70 0.18
C ALA A 164 -17.58 -3.69 -1.32
N GLY A 165 -17.58 -4.86 -1.95
CA GLY A 165 -17.21 -5.03 -3.36
C GLY A 165 -15.70 -4.88 -3.66
N ARG A 166 -14.85 -4.58 -2.67
CA ARG A 166 -13.39 -4.63 -2.82
C ARG A 166 -12.87 -5.97 -2.29
N ARG A 167 -11.67 -6.32 -2.75
CA ARG A 167 -10.97 -7.54 -2.32
C ARG A 167 -10.66 -7.47 -0.83
N PRO A 168 -10.73 -8.60 -0.11
CA PRO A 168 -10.33 -8.64 1.28
C PRO A 168 -8.83 -8.36 1.42
N VAL A 169 -8.46 -7.78 2.56
CA VAL A 169 -7.07 -7.69 3.01
C VAL A 169 -6.82 -8.79 4.02
N MET A 170 -5.57 -9.22 4.16
CA MET A 170 -5.18 -10.23 5.14
C MET A 170 -4.75 -9.56 6.45
N ASP A 171 -5.42 -9.89 7.55
CA ASP A 171 -5.12 -9.42 8.91
C ASP A 171 -4.90 -10.64 9.83
N ILE A 172 -4.22 -10.48 10.96
CA ILE A 172 -4.04 -11.53 11.98
C ILE A 172 -5.40 -11.90 12.57
N ALA A 173 -5.71 -13.19 12.55
CA ALA A 173 -6.94 -13.73 13.11
C ALA A 173 -6.99 -13.58 14.63
N GLY A 174 -8.18 -13.35 15.18
CA GLY A 174 -8.40 -13.26 16.63
C GLY A 174 -8.07 -11.90 17.27
N VAL A 175 -7.56 -10.92 16.50
CA VAL A 175 -7.40 -9.54 16.98
C VAL A 175 -8.71 -8.76 16.76
N PRO A 176 -9.33 -8.20 17.82
CA PRO A 176 -10.62 -7.49 17.70
C PRO A 176 -10.55 -6.29 16.74
N HIS A 177 -11.48 -6.22 15.78
CA HIS A 177 -11.53 -5.14 14.79
C HIS A 177 -11.95 -3.78 15.41
N GLU A 178 -12.54 -3.79 16.60
CA GLU A 178 -12.78 -2.63 17.45
C GLU A 178 -11.49 -1.84 17.68
N LEU A 179 -10.36 -2.52 17.86
CA LEU A 179 -9.06 -1.89 18.05
C LEU A 179 -8.57 -1.18 16.78
N ILE A 180 -8.94 -1.68 15.61
CA ILE A 180 -8.66 -0.99 14.34
C ILE A 180 -9.42 0.34 14.31
N ARG A 181 -10.72 0.33 14.65
CA ARG A 181 -11.55 1.54 14.72
C ARG A 181 -11.02 2.53 15.76
N TRP A 182 -10.64 2.05 16.93
CA TRP A 182 -10.00 2.86 17.97
C TRP A 182 -8.78 3.63 17.44
N THR A 183 -7.90 3.00 16.66
CA THR A 183 -6.76 3.71 16.03
C THR A 183 -7.14 4.62 14.86
N ALA A 184 -8.35 4.49 14.30
CA ALA A 184 -8.81 5.17 13.11
C ALA A 184 -9.55 6.51 13.38
N SER A 185 -9.57 7.00 14.62
CA SER A 185 -10.27 8.24 15.04
C SER A 185 -9.97 9.49 14.19
N ARG A 186 -8.74 9.60 13.64
CA ARG A 186 -8.39 10.68 12.69
C ARG A 186 -9.08 10.54 11.34
N GLY A 187 -9.24 9.33 10.84
CA GLY A 187 -9.95 9.07 9.59
C GLY A 187 -11.40 9.55 9.69
N GLU A 188 -12.03 9.31 10.83
CA GLU A 188 -13.38 9.78 11.14
C GLU A 188 -13.44 11.32 11.21
N GLN A 189 -12.49 11.96 11.87
CA GLN A 189 -12.40 13.43 11.90
C GLN A 189 -12.21 14.05 10.51
N ILE A 190 -11.36 13.45 9.67
CA ILE A 190 -11.16 13.90 8.29
C ILE A 190 -12.42 13.70 7.47
N ALA A 191 -13.10 12.56 7.62
CA ALA A 191 -14.33 12.27 6.91
C ALA A 191 -15.47 13.23 7.30
N ALA A 192 -15.61 13.54 8.59
CA ALA A 192 -16.57 14.53 9.07
C ALA A 192 -16.27 15.93 8.51
N CYS A 193 -15.01 16.38 8.62
CA CYS A 193 -14.61 17.67 8.07
C CYS A 193 -14.73 17.72 6.53
N LEU A 194 -14.50 16.60 5.83
CA LEU A 194 -14.74 16.50 4.39
C LEU A 194 -16.22 16.65 4.06
N ALA A 195 -17.11 16.01 4.81
CA ALA A 195 -18.56 16.15 4.61
C ALA A 195 -19.01 17.61 4.81
N ASP A 196 -18.48 18.29 5.84
CA ASP A 196 -18.75 19.72 6.08
C ASP A 196 -18.25 20.59 4.92
N LEU A 197 -17.04 20.32 4.42
CA LEU A 197 -16.44 21.05 3.29
C LEU A 197 -17.15 20.76 1.95
N GLU A 198 -17.61 19.53 1.73
CA GLU A 198 -18.41 19.18 0.55
C GLU A 198 -19.78 19.86 0.60
N HIS A 199 -20.41 19.94 1.79
CA HIS A 199 -21.63 20.70 2.00
C HIS A 199 -21.41 22.19 1.73
N GLU A 200 -20.40 22.81 2.36
CA GLU A 200 -20.02 24.21 2.12
C GLU A 200 -19.75 24.47 0.64
N TYR A 201 -19.07 23.55 -0.06
CA TYR A 201 -18.77 23.69 -1.49
C TYR A 201 -20.03 23.77 -2.35
N VAL A 202 -21.03 22.92 -2.09
CA VAL A 202 -22.26 22.88 -2.92
C VAL A 202 -23.31 23.91 -2.51
N THR A 203 -23.18 24.52 -1.32
CA THR A 203 -24.09 25.56 -0.82
C THR A 203 -23.49 26.96 -0.80
N ALA A 204 -22.20 27.12 -1.10
CA ALA A 204 -21.55 28.43 -1.11
C ALA A 204 -22.16 29.34 -2.18
N VAL A 205 -22.60 30.53 -1.77
CA VAL A 205 -23.07 31.59 -2.64
C VAL A 205 -22.06 32.74 -2.72
N ASP A 206 -22.09 33.51 -3.79
CA ASP A 206 -21.34 34.76 -3.94
C ASP A 206 -22.11 35.96 -3.34
N ASP A 207 -21.55 37.16 -3.49
CA ASP A 207 -22.11 38.38 -2.92
C ASP A 207 -23.47 38.76 -3.54
N ASP A 208 -23.79 38.20 -4.72
CA ASP A 208 -25.05 38.39 -5.43
C ASP A 208 -26.09 37.29 -5.09
N GLY A 209 -25.74 36.33 -4.24
CA GLY A 209 -26.60 35.23 -3.80
C GLY A 209 -26.66 34.04 -4.75
N GLU A 210 -25.81 34.02 -5.79
CA GLU A 210 -25.72 32.94 -6.75
C GLU A 210 -24.71 31.88 -6.31
N LEU A 211 -24.90 30.62 -6.72
CA LEU A 211 -23.99 29.55 -6.33
C LEU A 211 -22.58 29.79 -6.88
N LYS A 212 -21.61 29.83 -5.96
CA LYS A 212 -20.19 30.06 -6.24
C LYS A 212 -19.53 28.89 -6.98
N TYR A 213 -20.07 27.69 -6.80
CA TYR A 213 -19.58 26.46 -7.44
C TYR A 213 -20.73 25.64 -8.00
N LEU A 214 -20.42 24.66 -8.86
CA LEU A 214 -21.41 23.70 -9.33
C LEU A 214 -22.00 22.92 -8.13
N PRO A 215 -23.30 22.57 -8.15
CA PRO A 215 -23.99 21.86 -7.07
C PRO A 215 -23.62 20.36 -7.00
N ALA A 216 -22.43 20.01 -7.49
CA ALA A 216 -21.86 18.69 -7.47
C ALA A 216 -20.34 18.77 -7.30
N VAL A 217 -19.79 17.96 -6.39
CA VAL A 217 -18.35 17.90 -6.15
C VAL A 217 -17.71 16.99 -7.19
N SER A 218 -16.91 17.55 -8.09
CA SER A 218 -16.10 16.75 -9.02
C SER A 218 -15.02 15.95 -8.28
N GLU A 219 -14.55 14.84 -8.86
CA GLU A 219 -13.46 14.02 -8.28
C GLU A 219 -12.21 14.86 -7.96
N ARG A 220 -11.87 15.80 -8.84
CA ARG A 220 -10.74 16.71 -8.63
C ARG A 220 -10.97 17.67 -7.47
N ALA A 221 -12.18 18.22 -7.34
CA ALA A 221 -12.52 19.10 -6.22
C ALA A 221 -12.47 18.32 -4.90
N ARG A 222 -13.01 17.10 -4.88
CA ARG A 222 -12.98 16.20 -3.72
C ARG A 222 -11.55 15.88 -3.27
N VAL A 223 -10.61 15.68 -4.18
CA VAL A 223 -9.18 15.51 -3.83
C VAL A 223 -8.63 16.74 -3.09
N GLU A 224 -8.96 17.97 -3.54
CA GLU A 224 -8.50 19.19 -2.87
C GLU A 224 -9.22 19.42 -1.53
N LEU A 225 -10.53 19.19 -1.46
CA LEU A 225 -11.30 19.27 -0.21
C LEU A 225 -10.80 18.25 0.82
N MET A 226 -10.43 17.04 0.39
CA MET A 226 -9.83 16.03 1.26
C MET A 226 -8.48 16.48 1.82
N ARG A 227 -7.64 17.16 1.02
CA ARG A 227 -6.40 17.77 1.51
C ARG A 227 -6.67 18.88 2.52
N MET A 228 -7.66 19.73 2.26
CA MET A 228 -8.09 20.78 3.18
C MET A 228 -8.59 20.19 4.50
N ALA A 229 -9.47 19.18 4.46
CA ALA A 229 -9.98 18.48 5.63
C ALA A 229 -8.84 17.87 6.45
N ALA A 230 -7.88 17.21 5.80
CA ALA A 230 -6.70 16.64 6.45
C ALA A 230 -5.82 17.69 7.13
N HIS A 231 -5.73 18.90 6.55
CA HIS A 231 -4.99 20.01 7.13
C HIS A 231 -5.74 20.67 8.30
N LYS A 232 -7.03 20.98 8.13
CA LYS A 232 -7.89 21.61 9.16
C LYS A 232 -7.97 20.75 10.43
N THR A 233 -8.10 19.43 10.27
CA THR A 233 -8.18 18.47 11.39
C THR A 233 -6.81 18.07 11.96
N ARG A 234 -5.72 18.73 11.56
CA ARG A 234 -4.37 18.34 11.98
C ARG A 234 -4.12 18.76 13.43
N PRO A 235 -3.88 17.82 14.37
CA PRO A 235 -3.52 18.20 15.73
C PRO A 235 -2.13 18.85 15.77
N PRO A 236 -1.88 19.68 16.81
CA PRO A 236 -0.55 20.23 17.07
C PRO A 236 0.47 19.10 17.24
N LYS A 237 1.76 19.40 17.01
CA LYS A 237 2.82 18.42 17.26
C LYS A 237 2.84 18.14 18.78
N GLN A 238 2.68 16.87 19.14
CA GLN A 238 2.88 16.45 20.51
C GLN A 238 4.37 16.46 20.87
N LYS A 239 4.66 16.53 22.17
CA LYS A 239 6.04 16.43 22.69
C LYS A 239 6.58 15.02 22.44
N ALA A 240 7.88 14.91 22.23
CA ALA A 240 8.55 13.63 22.09
C ALA A 240 8.40 12.82 23.40
N ARG A 241 8.09 11.52 23.26
CA ARG A 241 7.92 10.55 24.35
C ARG A 241 8.71 9.29 24.00
N SER A 242 9.12 8.53 25.02
CA SER A 242 9.77 7.25 24.77
C SER A 242 8.77 6.20 24.28
N LEU A 243 9.22 5.21 23.51
CA LEU A 243 8.34 4.13 23.04
C LEU A 243 7.67 3.37 24.20
N ALA A 244 8.36 3.22 25.33
CA ALA A 244 7.80 2.59 26.53
C ALA A 244 6.62 3.40 27.10
N GLN A 245 6.77 4.73 27.19
CA GLN A 245 5.68 5.62 27.63
C GLN A 245 4.51 5.57 26.66
N LEU A 246 4.78 5.63 25.35
CA LEU A 246 3.74 5.55 24.32
C LEU A 246 2.92 4.27 24.44
N ARG A 247 3.57 3.12 24.61
CA ARG A 247 2.88 1.83 24.76
C ARG A 247 2.04 1.75 26.04
N ALA A 248 2.54 2.27 27.15
CA ALA A 248 1.77 2.36 28.38
C ALA A 248 0.51 3.23 28.18
N ASP A 249 0.67 4.42 27.59
CA ASP A 249 -0.44 5.35 27.30
C ASP A 249 -1.46 4.73 26.34
N TRP A 250 -1.00 4.06 25.28
CA TRP A 250 -1.88 3.39 24.31
C TRP A 250 -2.64 2.24 24.93
N LYS A 251 -1.99 1.43 25.78
CA LYS A 251 -2.65 0.33 26.46
C LYS A 251 -3.74 0.84 27.40
N GLN A 252 -3.44 1.88 28.17
CA GLN A 252 -4.43 2.53 29.03
C GLN A 252 -5.58 3.12 28.20
N SER A 253 -5.28 3.86 27.14
CA SER A 253 -6.29 4.42 26.23
C SER A 253 -7.17 3.34 25.58
N ALA A 254 -6.59 2.20 25.20
CA ALA A 254 -7.35 1.09 24.64
C ALA A 254 -8.35 0.52 25.67
N ILE A 255 -7.91 0.33 26.93
CA ILE A 255 -8.77 -0.13 28.03
C ILE A 255 -9.93 0.84 28.24
N ASP A 256 -9.65 2.14 28.22
CA ASP A 256 -10.65 3.16 28.56
C ASP A 256 -11.65 3.45 27.42
N THR A 257 -11.20 3.34 26.16
CA THR A 257 -11.95 3.93 25.03
C THR A 257 -12.26 2.98 23.88
N SER A 258 -11.58 1.83 23.77
CA SER A 258 -11.75 0.95 22.60
C SER A 258 -13.05 0.14 22.60
N LYS A 259 -13.75 0.06 23.74
CA LYS A 259 -14.89 -0.83 24.01
C LYS A 259 -14.54 -2.32 23.99
N VAL A 260 -13.26 -2.68 23.95
CA VAL A 260 -12.78 -4.04 24.11
C VAL A 260 -12.51 -4.31 25.58
N ALA A 261 -12.93 -5.48 26.06
CA ALA A 261 -12.72 -5.85 27.46
C ALA A 261 -11.23 -5.96 27.81
N VAL A 262 -10.87 -5.59 29.04
CA VAL A 262 -9.47 -5.50 29.49
C VAL A 262 -8.73 -6.84 29.46
N ASP A 263 -9.42 -7.94 29.73
CA ASP A 263 -8.92 -9.31 29.65
C ASP A 263 -8.57 -9.69 28.20
N ILE A 264 -9.37 -9.25 27.23
CA ILE A 264 -9.10 -9.42 25.80
C ILE A 264 -7.87 -8.62 25.38
N ILE A 265 -7.75 -7.34 25.80
CA ILE A 265 -6.58 -6.50 25.51
C ILE A 265 -5.30 -7.09 26.11
N ASN A 266 -5.37 -7.63 27.33
CA ASN A 266 -4.23 -8.25 27.99
C ASN A 266 -3.85 -9.62 27.39
N SER A 267 -4.78 -10.29 26.69
CA SER A 267 -4.60 -11.64 26.15
C SER A 267 -4.54 -11.67 24.61
N LEU A 268 -4.28 -10.53 23.95
CA LEU A 268 -4.34 -10.43 22.48
C LEU A 268 -3.50 -11.48 21.75
N LEU A 269 -2.27 -11.72 22.21
CA LEU A 269 -1.39 -12.71 21.60
C LEU A 269 -1.97 -14.12 21.72
N GLU A 270 -2.47 -14.48 22.90
CA GLU A 270 -3.04 -15.80 23.17
C GLU A 270 -4.34 -16.04 22.39
N LEU A 271 -5.18 -15.02 22.26
CA LEU A 271 -6.38 -15.07 21.41
C LEU A 271 -6.02 -15.29 19.94
N ALA A 272 -5.00 -14.58 19.46
CA ALA A 272 -4.53 -14.72 18.08
C ALA A 272 -3.92 -16.11 17.82
N ARG A 273 -3.17 -16.66 18.78
CA ARG A 273 -2.66 -18.05 18.74
C ARG A 273 -3.79 -19.08 18.73
N ALA A 274 -4.80 -18.91 19.57
CA ALA A 274 -5.95 -19.80 19.62
C ALA A 274 -6.76 -19.78 18.30
N ALA A 275 -6.92 -18.61 17.69
CA ALA A 275 -7.52 -18.48 16.35
C ALA A 275 -6.66 -19.16 15.28
N ALA A 276 -5.34 -18.96 15.34
CA ALA A 276 -4.39 -19.56 14.40
C ALA A 276 -4.40 -21.09 14.43
N ALA A 277 -4.47 -21.70 15.61
CA ALA A 277 -4.56 -23.15 15.76
C ALA A 277 -5.79 -23.73 15.02
N ARG A 278 -6.93 -23.02 15.06
CA ARG A 278 -8.16 -23.43 14.35
C ARG A 278 -8.02 -23.28 12.83
N ILE A 279 -7.36 -22.23 12.36
CA ILE A 279 -7.16 -21.95 10.93
C ILE A 279 -6.15 -22.93 10.33
N ARG A 280 -4.99 -23.11 10.97
CA ARG A 280 -3.91 -23.97 10.46
C ARG A 280 -4.32 -25.45 10.30
N ALA A 281 -5.39 -25.88 10.96
CA ALA A 281 -5.98 -27.23 10.84
C ALA A 281 -6.85 -27.42 9.58
N ARG A 282 -7.19 -26.36 8.83
CA ARG A 282 -8.07 -26.42 7.64
C ARG A 282 -7.40 -25.69 6.47
N VAL A 283 -6.93 -26.42 5.46
CA VAL A 283 -6.50 -25.81 4.20
C VAL A 283 -7.25 -26.47 3.05
N ALA A 284 -8.14 -25.70 2.41
CA ALA A 284 -8.75 -26.05 1.13
C ALA A 284 -8.37 -24.96 0.12
N ALA A 285 -7.94 -25.38 -1.06
CA ALA A 285 -7.58 -24.49 -2.16
C ALA A 285 -8.82 -23.86 -2.79
N VAL A 286 -8.78 -22.56 -3.10
CA VAL A 286 -9.83 -21.86 -3.85
C VAL A 286 -9.21 -20.99 -4.94
N VAL A 287 -9.87 -20.97 -6.08
CA VAL A 287 -9.44 -20.49 -7.40
C VAL A 287 -9.48 -18.96 -7.55
N PHE A 288 -8.57 -18.53 -8.42
CA PHE A 288 -8.24 -17.22 -9.01
C PHE A 288 -9.44 -16.34 -9.44
N VAL A 289 -9.43 -15.04 -9.09
CA VAL A 289 -10.31 -14.01 -9.68
C VAL A 289 -9.52 -12.74 -10.02
N MET A 290 -9.31 -12.50 -11.32
CA MET A 290 -8.92 -11.17 -11.82
C MET A 290 -10.13 -10.26 -11.87
N ASN A 291 -10.04 -9.08 -11.27
CA ASN A 291 -11.10 -8.07 -11.34
C ASN A 291 -10.84 -7.14 -12.54
N GLY A 292 -11.80 -7.09 -13.46
CA GLY A 292 -12.22 -5.84 -14.09
C GLY A 292 -11.42 -5.28 -15.27
N GLY A 293 -10.73 -6.11 -16.06
CA GLY A 293 -10.20 -5.66 -17.36
C GLY A 293 -9.58 -6.79 -18.17
N ASP A 294 -9.85 -6.81 -19.49
CA ASP A 294 -9.29 -7.78 -20.43
C ASP A 294 -7.80 -7.56 -20.70
N ARG A 295 -7.16 -6.57 -20.05
CA ARG A 295 -5.77 -6.19 -20.33
C ARG A 295 -4.99 -5.97 -19.05
N PHE A 296 -3.82 -6.59 -18.97
CA PHE A 296 -2.99 -6.54 -17.78
C PHE A 296 -1.50 -6.70 -18.11
N HIS A 297 -0.64 -6.25 -17.20
CA HIS A 297 0.81 -6.43 -17.27
C HIS A 297 1.26 -7.53 -16.33
N ARG A 298 2.49 -8.04 -16.51
CA ARG A 298 3.11 -9.01 -15.60
C ARG A 298 3.02 -8.60 -14.13
N ARG A 299 3.28 -7.32 -13.82
CA ARG A 299 3.17 -6.76 -12.45
C ARG A 299 1.78 -6.92 -11.81
N HIS A 300 0.71 -6.96 -12.60
CA HIS A 300 -0.63 -7.20 -12.09
C HIS A 300 -0.80 -8.67 -11.70
N LEU A 301 -0.34 -9.61 -12.55
CA LEU A 301 -0.34 -11.04 -12.24
C LEU A 301 0.50 -11.33 -10.99
N LEU A 302 1.66 -10.67 -10.86
CA LEU A 302 2.52 -10.82 -9.68
C LEU A 302 1.84 -10.35 -8.40
N ALA A 303 1.16 -9.19 -8.45
CA ALA A 303 0.36 -8.73 -7.32
C ALA A 303 -0.79 -9.70 -6.98
N GLU A 304 -1.44 -10.33 -7.97
CA GLU A 304 -2.48 -11.33 -7.69
C GLU A 304 -1.93 -12.65 -7.16
N ALA A 305 -0.81 -13.15 -7.71
CA ALA A 305 -0.16 -14.36 -7.25
C ALA A 305 0.22 -14.24 -5.76
N ARG A 306 0.83 -13.12 -5.37
CA ARG A 306 1.20 -12.82 -3.98
C ARG A 306 -0.01 -12.73 -3.06
N ARG A 307 -1.11 -12.08 -3.50
CA ARG A 307 -2.36 -12.04 -2.72
C ARG A 307 -2.99 -13.42 -2.57
N HIS A 308 -2.98 -14.22 -3.63
CA HIS A 308 -3.49 -15.58 -3.59
C HIS A 308 -2.68 -16.44 -2.63
N LEU A 309 -1.35 -16.35 -2.69
CA LEU A 309 -0.44 -17.02 -1.75
C LEU A 309 -0.74 -16.58 -0.32
N ALA A 310 -0.88 -15.28 -0.05
CA ALA A 310 -1.27 -14.78 1.26
C ALA A 310 -2.62 -15.35 1.74
N LEU A 311 -3.59 -15.53 0.83
CA LEU A 311 -4.89 -16.12 1.14
C LEU A 311 -4.77 -17.62 1.49
N VAL A 312 -4.07 -18.41 0.69
CA VAL A 312 -4.01 -19.88 0.88
C VAL A 312 -3.03 -20.30 1.97
N LEU A 313 -1.92 -19.58 2.11
CA LEU A 313 -0.88 -19.88 3.10
C LEU A 313 -1.26 -19.41 4.50
N ARG A 314 -2.20 -18.46 4.63
CA ARG A 314 -2.72 -17.97 5.91
C ARG A 314 -1.61 -17.55 6.89
N GLY A 315 -0.57 -16.90 6.37
CA GLY A 315 0.60 -16.47 7.15
C GLY A 315 1.73 -17.51 7.22
N ARG A 316 1.69 -18.61 6.45
CA ARG A 316 2.85 -19.49 6.31
C ARG A 316 3.90 -18.91 5.39
N ARG A 317 5.18 -19.19 5.67
CA ARG A 317 6.28 -18.89 4.74
C ARG A 317 6.10 -19.68 3.44
N ARG A 318 6.38 -19.03 2.31
CA ARG A 318 6.46 -19.69 1.00
C ARG A 318 7.88 -19.90 0.55
N ASP A 319 8.06 -20.75 -0.46
CA ASP A 319 9.32 -20.87 -1.17
C ASP A 319 9.64 -19.57 -1.96
N PRO A 320 10.89 -19.09 -1.91
CA PRO A 320 11.35 -17.96 -2.72
C PRO A 320 11.08 -18.19 -4.22
N GLY A 321 10.57 -17.15 -4.90
CA GLY A 321 10.28 -17.20 -6.34
C GLY A 321 9.03 -17.98 -6.76
N LEU A 322 8.28 -18.60 -5.83
CA LEU A 322 7.03 -19.30 -6.16
C LEU A 322 5.98 -18.40 -6.84
N ASP A 323 5.85 -17.15 -6.40
CA ASP A 323 5.02 -16.13 -7.06
C ASP A 323 5.41 -15.91 -8.53
N GLU A 324 6.71 -15.80 -8.79
CA GLU A 324 7.24 -15.64 -10.14
C GLU A 324 7.03 -16.87 -11.01
N GLN A 325 7.17 -18.07 -10.43
CA GLN A 325 6.84 -19.33 -11.10
C GLN A 325 5.35 -19.40 -11.45
N ILE A 326 4.46 -19.00 -10.54
CA ILE A 326 3.02 -18.92 -10.79
C ILE A 326 2.74 -17.94 -11.94
N VAL A 327 3.37 -16.76 -11.93
CA VAL A 327 3.19 -15.76 -12.99
C VAL A 327 3.71 -16.27 -14.33
N ALA A 328 4.88 -16.90 -14.37
CA ALA A 328 5.45 -17.47 -15.59
C ALA A 328 4.57 -18.60 -16.17
N ALA A 329 4.06 -19.48 -15.30
CA ALA A 329 3.12 -20.53 -15.68
C ALA A 329 1.79 -19.95 -16.21
N ALA A 330 1.27 -18.91 -15.55
CA ALA A 330 0.07 -18.22 -16.00
C ALA A 330 0.27 -17.56 -17.37
N ILE A 331 1.36 -16.79 -17.56
CA ILE A 331 1.63 -16.12 -18.84
C ILE A 331 1.74 -17.14 -19.98
N SER A 332 2.49 -18.21 -19.79
CA SER A 332 2.74 -19.22 -20.83
C SER A 332 1.49 -20.03 -21.19
N THR A 333 0.68 -20.41 -20.21
CA THR A 333 -0.46 -21.32 -20.41
C THR A 333 -1.74 -20.57 -20.80
N TYR A 334 -1.94 -19.39 -20.21
CA TYR A 334 -3.25 -18.80 -20.04
C TYR A 334 -3.38 -17.38 -20.60
N CYS A 335 -2.27 -16.76 -21.03
CA CYS A 335 -2.26 -15.40 -21.53
C CYS A 335 -1.89 -15.32 -23.01
N LEU A 336 -2.38 -14.28 -23.68
CA LEU A 336 -1.99 -13.88 -25.03
C LEU A 336 -1.30 -12.52 -24.95
N ASP A 337 -0.08 -12.42 -25.50
CA ASP A 337 0.64 -11.15 -25.62
C ASP A 337 0.00 -10.32 -26.75
N ILE A 338 -0.58 -9.17 -26.39
CA ILE A 338 -1.20 -8.20 -27.30
C ILE A 338 -0.36 -6.92 -27.43
N SER A 339 0.92 -6.99 -27.08
CA SER A 339 1.81 -5.83 -27.11
C SER A 339 2.06 -5.35 -28.53
N GLU A 340 1.84 -4.05 -28.77
CA GLU A 340 2.33 -3.32 -29.93
C GLU A 340 3.42 -2.32 -29.50
N PRO A 341 4.64 -2.79 -29.20
CA PRO A 341 5.67 -1.95 -28.61
C PRO A 341 6.21 -0.93 -29.63
N LYS A 342 5.80 0.34 -29.48
CA LYS A 342 6.32 1.48 -30.28
C LYS A 342 7.63 2.05 -29.75
N SER A 343 8.15 1.50 -28.66
CA SER A 343 9.39 1.93 -28.01
C SER A 343 10.17 0.74 -27.48
N THR A 344 11.47 0.92 -27.27
CA THR A 344 12.33 -0.07 -26.61
C THR A 344 11.83 -0.46 -25.22
N ARG A 345 11.16 0.45 -24.49
CA ARG A 345 10.52 0.16 -23.19
C ARG A 345 9.40 -0.87 -23.33
N GLY A 346 8.59 -0.77 -24.38
CA GLY A 346 7.46 -1.69 -24.62
C GLY A 346 7.89 -3.12 -24.91
N LEU A 347 9.15 -3.35 -25.29
CA LEU A 347 9.68 -4.68 -25.56
C LEU A 347 10.00 -5.48 -24.28
N LEU A 348 10.24 -4.78 -23.16
CA LEU A 348 10.58 -5.38 -21.86
C LEU A 348 9.38 -6.16 -21.27
N SER A 349 9.66 -7.27 -20.59
CA SER A 349 8.66 -8.20 -20.03
C SER A 349 7.61 -7.52 -19.15
N ASP A 350 8.00 -6.54 -18.34
CA ASP A 350 7.09 -5.83 -17.43
C ASP A 350 6.14 -4.86 -18.13
N TYR A 351 6.45 -4.51 -19.38
CA TYR A 351 5.64 -3.61 -20.22
C TYR A 351 4.85 -4.33 -21.28
N ARG A 352 5.03 -5.66 -21.38
CA ARG A 352 4.16 -6.49 -22.19
C ARG A 352 2.74 -6.39 -21.66
N LEU A 353 1.80 -6.24 -22.59
CA LEU A 353 0.38 -6.18 -22.34
C LEU A 353 -0.22 -7.52 -22.72
N TYR A 354 -0.92 -8.13 -21.79
CA TYR A 354 -1.52 -9.45 -21.93
C TYR A 354 -3.03 -9.36 -21.83
N THR A 355 -3.72 -10.27 -22.50
CA THR A 355 -5.13 -10.63 -22.26
C THR A 355 -5.24 -12.11 -21.89
N ALA A 356 -6.32 -12.51 -21.22
CA ALA A 356 -6.59 -13.91 -20.93
C ALA A 356 -7.01 -14.66 -22.21
N ARG A 357 -6.68 -15.95 -22.31
CA ARG A 357 -7.07 -16.80 -23.45
C ARG A 357 -8.51 -17.32 -23.38
N TRP A 358 -9.21 -17.10 -22.26
CA TRP A 358 -10.63 -17.46 -22.08
C TRP A 358 -11.50 -16.22 -21.96
N ALA A 359 -12.78 -16.36 -22.29
CA ALA A 359 -13.75 -15.29 -22.07
C ALA A 359 -14.23 -15.31 -20.62
N LEU A 360 -14.54 -14.14 -20.05
CA LEU A 360 -15.13 -14.02 -18.71
C LEU A 360 -16.45 -14.81 -18.57
N SER A 361 -17.14 -15.10 -19.68
CA SER A 361 -18.33 -15.96 -19.73
C SER A 361 -18.08 -17.39 -19.26
N ASP A 362 -16.83 -17.87 -19.33
CA ASP A 362 -16.46 -19.25 -19.06
C ASP A 362 -16.18 -19.50 -17.57
N SER A 363 -16.18 -18.43 -16.75
CA SER A 363 -15.85 -18.46 -15.32
C SER A 363 -17.05 -18.60 -14.37
N ARG A 364 -18.23 -19.00 -14.85
CA ARG A 364 -19.37 -19.26 -13.94
C ARG A 364 -19.04 -20.45 -13.03
N PRO A 365 -19.19 -20.32 -11.70
CA PRO A 365 -19.08 -21.46 -10.83
C PRO A 365 -20.19 -22.48 -11.16
N PRO A 366 -19.91 -23.79 -11.11
CA PRO A 366 -20.92 -24.81 -11.38
C PRO A 366 -22.02 -24.70 -10.30
N GLY A 367 -23.20 -24.20 -10.68
CA GLY A 367 -24.36 -24.09 -9.80
C GLY A 367 -25.22 -22.82 -9.92
N ALA A 368 -24.75 -21.77 -10.60
CA ALA A 368 -25.60 -20.59 -10.84
C ALA A 368 -26.53 -20.82 -12.04
N ARG A 369 -27.73 -21.37 -11.77
CA ARG A 369 -28.83 -21.39 -12.76
C ARG A 369 -29.39 -19.98 -12.98
N ALA A 370 -29.86 -19.77 -14.22
CA ALA A 370 -30.26 -18.51 -14.83
C ALA A 370 -31.38 -17.77 -14.10
#